data_AF-A0A927QUU6-F1
#
_entry.id   AF-A0A927QUU6-F1
#
_cell.length_a   1.000
_cell.length_b   1.000
_cell.length_c   1.000
_cell.angle_alpha   90.00
_cell.angle_beta   90.00
_cell.angle_gamma   90.00
#
_symmetry.space_group_name_H-M   'P 1'
#
loop_
_entity.id
_entity.type
_entity.pdbx_description
1 polymer ?
#
loop_
_entity_poly.entity_id
_entity_poly.type
_entity_poly.pdbx_seq_one_letter_code
_entity_poly.pdbx_strand_id
1 'polypeptide(L)'
;MEQIIKKTKWLLILSLVIACNNKKNKNLDRDNKYDNNISKILSISFPDTVRLNTVVEGQLQYDLNNIGFDSDSISSRFLHLILTTNRKEKLLGYNQMEKDYLLGYVDSIPTGKFKFAAVFEKKGKQMLNIAIRDNMFLKHDGELSEDEMKLRTADCLFSKEVYVIE
;
A
#
# COMPACT_ATOMS: atom_id res chain seq x y z
N MET A 1 39.96 22.07 -43.54
CA MET A 1 38.64 21.55 -43.11
C MET A 1 38.73 20.40 -42.10
N GLU A 2 39.70 19.49 -42.20
CA GLU A 2 39.80 18.32 -41.29
C GLU A 2 40.01 18.65 -39.81
N GLN A 3 40.74 19.73 -39.48
CA GLN A 3 40.97 20.12 -38.08
C GLN A 3 39.71 20.67 -37.40
N ILE A 4 38.84 21.34 -38.16
CA ILE A 4 37.56 21.87 -37.65
C ILE A 4 36.61 20.71 -37.34
N ILE A 5 36.60 19.67 -38.19
CA ILE A 5 35.79 18.46 -38.03
C ILE A 5 36.26 17.63 -36.81
N LYS A 6 37.57 17.53 -36.56
CA LYS A 6 38.10 16.86 -35.35
C LYS A 6 37.70 17.59 -34.06
N LYS A 7 37.77 18.93 -34.05
CA LYS A 7 37.40 19.73 -32.87
C LYS A 7 35.89 19.69 -32.57
N THR A 8 35.05 19.66 -33.60
CA THR A 8 33.58 19.55 -33.42
C THR A 8 33.14 18.17 -32.93
N LYS A 9 33.81 17.08 -33.36
CA LYS A 9 33.55 15.73 -32.80
C LYS A 9 33.88 15.64 -31.31
N TRP A 10 34.96 16.28 -30.86
CA TRP A 10 35.34 16.29 -29.45
C TRP A 10 34.34 17.07 -28.57
N LEU A 11 33.83 18.20 -29.07
CA LEU A 11 32.80 19.00 -28.39
C LEU A 11 31.47 18.24 -28.22
N LEU A 12 31.07 17.42 -29.21
CA LEU A 12 29.88 16.56 -29.14
C LEU A 12 30.02 15.42 -28.11
N ILE A 13 31.21 14.84 -27.97
CA ILE A 13 31.46 13.80 -26.97
C ILE A 13 31.45 14.40 -25.57
N LEU A 14 32.04 15.59 -25.39
CA LEU A 14 32.05 16.27 -24.10
C LEU A 14 30.64 16.68 -23.65
N SER A 15 29.77 17.12 -24.57
CA SER A 15 28.38 17.47 -24.23
C SER A 15 27.52 16.26 -23.91
N LEU A 16 27.76 15.10 -24.53
CA LEU A 16 27.09 13.83 -24.19
C LEU A 16 27.46 13.33 -22.79
N VAL A 17 28.72 13.50 -22.35
CA VAL A 17 29.16 13.11 -21.01
C VAL A 17 28.56 14.02 -19.93
N ILE A 18 28.48 15.33 -20.19
CA ILE A 18 27.83 16.29 -19.28
C ILE A 18 26.31 16.04 -19.20
N ALA A 19 25.66 15.66 -20.30
CA ALA A 19 24.24 15.31 -20.33
C ALA A 19 23.92 14.01 -19.56
N CYS A 20 24.84 13.04 -19.52
CA CYS A 20 24.67 11.82 -18.72
C CYS A 20 24.91 12.06 -17.22
N ASN A 21 25.85 12.94 -16.85
CA ASN A 21 26.10 13.28 -15.44
C ASN A 21 25.06 14.21 -14.81
N ASN A 22 24.19 14.83 -15.62
CA ASN A 22 23.10 15.67 -15.13
C ASN A 22 21.76 14.94 -14.92
N LYS A 23 21.77 13.60 -14.78
CA LYS A 23 20.72 12.92 -14.01
C LYS A 23 20.90 13.25 -12.52
N LYS A 24 20.64 14.51 -12.20
CA LYS A 24 20.28 14.96 -10.86
C LYS A 24 19.15 14.04 -10.43
N ASN A 25 19.43 13.28 -9.39
CA ASN A 25 18.58 12.27 -8.78
C ASN A 25 17.34 12.92 -8.16
N LYS A 26 16.48 13.50 -9.00
CA LYS A 26 15.14 13.96 -8.63
C LYS A 26 14.23 12.75 -8.73
N ASN A 27 14.23 11.91 -7.68
CA ASN A 27 13.11 11.07 -7.24
C ASN A 27 13.49 10.04 -6.15
N LEU A 28 14.59 10.22 -5.39
CA LEU A 28 14.89 9.29 -4.29
C LEU A 28 14.01 9.47 -3.04
N ASP A 29 13.23 10.55 -2.92
CA ASP A 29 12.36 10.78 -1.75
C ASP A 29 10.95 10.20 -1.88
N ARG A 30 10.57 9.61 -3.03
CA ARG A 30 9.25 8.97 -3.16
C ARG A 30 9.24 7.49 -2.79
N ASP A 31 10.37 6.80 -2.91
CA ASP A 31 10.45 5.36 -2.59
C ASP A 31 10.57 5.11 -1.08
N ASN A 32 11.18 6.03 -0.31
CA ASN A 32 11.34 5.88 1.13
C ASN A 32 10.05 5.97 1.96
N LYS A 33 8.94 6.48 1.40
CA LYS A 33 7.64 6.49 2.11
C LYS A 33 6.80 5.23 1.83
N TYR A 34 7.13 4.49 0.77
CA TYR A 34 6.43 3.27 0.38
C TYR A 34 6.85 2.06 1.24
N ASP A 35 8.14 1.97 1.60
CA ASP A 35 8.68 0.82 2.33
C ASP A 35 8.18 0.70 3.78
N ASN A 36 7.93 1.83 4.46
CA ASN A 36 7.50 1.81 5.85
C ASN A 36 6.07 1.26 6.06
N ASN A 37 5.20 1.26 5.05
CA ASN A 37 3.82 0.77 5.19
C ASN A 37 3.65 -0.73 4.86
N ILE A 38 4.53 -1.32 4.04
CA ILE A 38 4.56 -2.78 3.80
C ILE A 38 5.07 -3.52 5.05
N SER A 39 5.82 -2.83 5.93
CA SER A 39 6.39 -3.38 7.17
C SER A 39 5.37 -3.99 8.16
N LYS A 40 4.06 -3.78 7.94
CA LYS A 40 2.98 -4.28 8.82
C LYS A 40 2.24 -5.51 8.27
N ILE A 41 2.52 -5.95 7.04
CA ILE A 41 1.94 -7.17 6.50
C ILE A 41 2.95 -8.31 6.68
N LEU A 42 2.64 -9.26 7.56
CA LEU A 42 3.51 -10.41 7.83
C LEU A 42 3.46 -11.43 6.70
N SER A 43 2.27 -11.66 6.13
CA SER A 43 2.11 -12.57 5.00
C SER A 43 0.84 -12.28 4.23
N ILE A 44 0.84 -12.62 2.94
CA ILE A 44 -0.34 -12.63 2.10
C ILE A 44 -0.32 -13.85 1.18
N SER A 45 -1.45 -14.54 1.08
CA SER A 45 -1.70 -15.62 0.13
C SER A 45 -2.84 -15.23 -0.79
N PHE A 46 -2.50 -15.01 -2.06
CA PHE A 46 -3.45 -14.76 -3.14
C PHE A 46 -2.78 -15.18 -4.46
N PRO A 47 -3.46 -15.85 -5.39
CA PRO A 47 -2.84 -16.29 -6.64
C PRO A 47 -2.43 -15.12 -7.55
N ASP A 48 -1.38 -15.34 -8.36
CA ASP A 48 -0.91 -14.35 -9.34
C ASP A 48 -1.76 -14.34 -10.62
N THR A 49 -2.48 -15.43 -10.88
CA THR A 49 -3.37 -15.60 -12.03
C THR A 49 -4.74 -16.09 -11.60
N VAL A 50 -5.80 -15.45 -12.10
CA VAL A 50 -7.20 -15.76 -11.74
C VAL A 50 -8.08 -15.76 -12.98
N ARG A 51 -9.24 -16.41 -12.89
CA ARG A 51 -10.25 -16.36 -13.94
C ARG A 51 -11.19 -15.17 -13.78
N LEU A 52 -11.63 -14.64 -14.91
CA LEU A 52 -12.61 -13.58 -14.99
C LEU A 52 -13.90 -13.99 -14.28
N ASN A 53 -14.53 -13.06 -13.56
CA ASN A 53 -15.81 -13.23 -12.88
C ASN A 53 -15.88 -14.44 -11.93
N THR A 54 -14.73 -14.90 -11.43
CA THR A 54 -14.64 -16.00 -10.48
C THR A 54 -14.31 -15.45 -9.09
N VAL A 55 -14.98 -15.98 -8.07
CA VAL A 55 -14.66 -15.68 -6.67
C VAL A 55 -13.36 -16.38 -6.31
N VAL A 56 -12.36 -15.61 -5.89
CA VAL A 56 -11.05 -16.12 -5.49
C VAL A 56 -10.80 -15.76 -4.04
N GLU A 57 -10.51 -16.78 -3.24
CA GLU A 57 -10.20 -16.61 -1.82
C GLU A 57 -8.75 -16.19 -1.61
N GLY A 58 -8.54 -15.38 -0.59
CA GLY A 58 -7.25 -14.88 -0.16
C GLY A 58 -7.13 -14.87 1.35
N GLN A 59 -5.89 -14.83 1.81
CA GLN A 59 -5.57 -14.73 3.23
C GLN A 59 -4.49 -13.69 3.46
N LEU A 60 -4.59 -12.94 4.54
CA LEU A 60 -3.62 -11.92 4.92
C LEU A 60 -3.39 -11.94 6.43
N GLN A 61 -2.14 -11.79 6.84
CA GLN A 61 -1.74 -11.59 8.24
C GLN A 61 -1.15 -10.19 8.41
N TYR A 62 -1.78 -9.40 9.27
CA TYR A 62 -1.35 -8.10 9.74
C TYR A 62 -0.57 -8.22 11.05
N ASP A 63 0.46 -7.41 11.22
CA ASP A 63 1.26 -7.31 12.45
C ASP A 63 0.62 -6.32 13.43
N LEU A 64 0.06 -6.88 14.50
CA LEU A 64 -0.56 -6.10 15.56
C LEU A 64 0.46 -5.42 16.48
N ASN A 65 1.70 -5.91 16.53
CA ASN A 65 2.73 -5.43 17.46
C ASN A 65 3.47 -4.21 16.91
N ASN A 66 3.38 -3.96 15.60
CA ASN A 66 3.97 -2.80 14.94
C ASN A 66 3.07 -1.54 15.06
N ILE A 67 2.76 -1.16 16.30
CA ILE A 67 1.87 -0.03 16.64
C ILE A 67 2.62 1.29 16.87
N GLY A 68 3.94 1.28 17.02
CA GLY A 68 4.76 2.50 17.09
C GLY A 68 4.54 3.36 18.34
N PHE A 69 3.81 2.85 19.33
CA PHE A 69 3.63 3.40 20.68
C PHE A 69 3.26 2.27 21.65
N ASP A 70 3.19 2.60 22.94
CA ASP A 70 2.92 1.65 24.02
C ASP A 70 1.56 0.95 23.89
N SER A 71 1.58 -0.37 23.76
CA SER A 71 0.39 -1.22 23.66
C SER A 71 -0.48 -1.15 24.91
N ASP A 72 0.12 -0.91 26.07
CA ASP A 72 -0.57 -0.96 27.36
C ASP A 72 -1.52 0.24 27.53
N SER A 73 -1.35 1.28 26.69
CA SER A 73 -2.25 2.42 26.60
C SER A 73 -3.53 2.15 25.79
N ILE A 74 -3.68 0.97 25.17
CA ILE A 74 -4.85 0.62 24.35
C ILE A 74 -5.91 -0.05 25.22
N SER A 75 -7.13 0.49 25.22
CA SER A 75 -8.31 -0.06 25.90
C SER A 75 -9.00 -1.12 25.05
N SER A 76 -9.27 -0.79 23.79
CA SER A 76 -9.83 -1.73 22.82
C SER A 76 -9.35 -1.40 21.42
N ARG A 77 -9.41 -2.40 20.54
CA ARG A 77 -8.88 -2.29 19.18
C ARG A 77 -9.71 -3.16 18.26
N PHE A 78 -9.96 -2.68 17.05
CA PHE A 78 -10.52 -3.47 15.97
C PHE A 78 -9.89 -3.06 14.65
N LEU A 79 -9.82 -4.01 13.72
CA LEU A 79 -9.30 -3.75 12.40
C LEU A 79 -10.43 -3.70 11.38
N HIS A 80 -10.32 -2.83 10.40
CA HIS A 80 -11.22 -2.79 9.26
C HIS A 80 -10.42 -2.95 7.96
N LEU A 81 -10.60 -4.08 7.30
CA LEU A 81 -10.01 -4.36 6.00
C LEU A 81 -11.02 -4.01 4.90
N ILE A 82 -10.60 -3.21 3.94
CA ILE A 82 -11.35 -2.95 2.71
C ILE A 82 -10.50 -3.35 1.50
N LEU A 83 -11.16 -3.81 0.43
CA LEU A 83 -10.47 -4.18 -0.80
C LEU A 83 -11.17 -3.63 -2.05
N THR A 84 -10.38 -3.39 -3.08
CA THR A 84 -10.85 -3.02 -4.42
C THR A 84 -10.13 -3.82 -5.49
N THR A 85 -10.83 -4.12 -6.58
CA THR A 85 -10.29 -4.71 -7.79
C THR A 85 -10.54 -3.77 -8.98
N ASN A 86 -10.05 -4.14 -10.17
CA ASN A 86 -10.35 -3.46 -11.44
C ASN A 86 -9.90 -1.99 -11.56
N ARG A 87 -8.98 -1.52 -10.67
CA ARG A 87 -8.31 -0.22 -10.77
C ARG A 87 -6.88 -0.36 -11.27
N LYS A 88 -6.42 0.60 -12.06
CA LYS A 88 -5.04 0.63 -12.61
C LYS A 88 -4.04 1.29 -11.67
N GLU A 89 -4.52 2.08 -10.71
CA GLU A 89 -3.69 2.80 -9.76
C GLU A 89 -2.98 1.82 -8.83
N LYS A 90 -1.66 2.02 -8.69
CA LYS A 90 -0.85 1.32 -7.69
C LYS A 90 -1.03 2.04 -6.35
N LEU A 91 -1.34 1.28 -5.30
CA LEU A 91 -1.47 1.73 -3.92
C LEU A 91 -2.50 2.85 -3.71
N LEU A 92 -3.76 2.44 -3.57
CA LEU A 92 -4.86 3.33 -3.23
C LEU A 92 -4.91 3.60 -1.73
N GLY A 93 -5.17 4.85 -1.35
CA GLY A 93 -5.38 5.22 0.06
C GLY A 93 -6.72 4.70 0.59
N TYR A 94 -6.79 4.46 1.90
CA TYR A 94 -8.00 3.94 2.55
C TYR A 94 -9.24 4.81 2.21
N ASN A 95 -9.17 6.14 2.40
CA ASN A 95 -10.32 7.03 2.15
C ASN A 95 -10.75 7.07 0.67
N GLN A 96 -9.85 6.71 -0.26
CA GLN A 96 -10.19 6.59 -1.68
C GLN A 96 -10.90 5.27 -1.96
N MET A 97 -10.49 4.20 -1.28
CA MET A 97 -11.12 2.88 -1.39
C MET A 97 -12.47 2.84 -0.68
N GLU A 98 -12.63 3.53 0.44
CA GLU A 98 -13.86 3.53 1.26
C GLU A 98 -15.11 3.98 0.49
N LYS A 99 -14.94 4.78 -0.57
CA LYS A 99 -16.07 5.24 -1.39
C LYS A 99 -16.65 4.16 -2.29
N ASP A 100 -15.82 3.23 -2.73
CA ASP A 100 -16.15 2.29 -3.81
C ASP A 100 -15.52 0.91 -3.56
N TYR A 101 -15.42 0.48 -2.29
CA TYR A 101 -14.82 -0.80 -1.96
C TYR A 101 -15.71 -1.95 -2.43
N LEU A 102 -15.09 -3.02 -2.93
CA LEU A 102 -15.82 -4.22 -3.31
C LEU A 102 -16.35 -4.93 -2.07
N LEU A 103 -15.51 -5.01 -1.03
CA LEU A 103 -15.86 -5.69 0.21
C LEU A 103 -15.08 -5.15 1.41
N GLY A 104 -15.74 -5.13 2.58
CA GLY A 104 -15.20 -4.72 3.86
C GLY A 104 -15.33 -5.82 4.92
N TYR A 105 -14.31 -6.01 5.75
CA TYR A 105 -14.28 -6.97 6.86
C TYR A 105 -13.85 -6.28 8.14
N VAL A 106 -14.60 -6.49 9.22
CA VAL A 106 -14.25 -6.00 10.56
C VAL A 106 -13.74 -7.16 11.40
N ASP A 107 -12.51 -7.05 11.89
CA ASP A 107 -11.93 -7.96 12.88
C ASP A 107 -12.07 -7.33 14.28
N SER A 108 -13.19 -7.62 14.94
CA SER A 108 -13.53 -7.06 16.26
C SER A 108 -12.71 -7.67 17.40
N ILE A 109 -12.13 -8.86 17.20
CA ILE A 109 -11.12 -9.45 18.09
C ILE A 109 -9.84 -9.42 17.28
N PRO A 110 -8.98 -8.40 17.41
CA PRO A 110 -7.91 -8.13 16.46
C PRO A 110 -6.89 -9.27 16.51
N THR A 111 -7.07 -10.27 15.65
CA THR A 111 -6.13 -11.37 15.43
C THR A 111 -5.14 -11.02 14.33
N GLY A 112 -5.47 -10.00 13.54
CA GLY A 112 -4.72 -9.61 12.35
C GLY A 112 -4.87 -10.63 11.21
N LYS A 113 -5.72 -11.64 11.35
CA LYS A 113 -5.93 -12.71 10.37
C LYS A 113 -7.19 -12.44 9.56
N PHE A 114 -7.01 -12.13 8.29
CA PHE A 114 -8.11 -11.91 7.38
C PHE A 114 -8.21 -13.05 6.39
N LYS A 115 -9.41 -13.61 6.25
CA LYS A 115 -9.84 -14.37 5.09
C LYS A 115 -10.72 -13.46 4.25
N PHE A 116 -10.41 -13.32 2.97
CA PHE A 116 -11.16 -12.46 2.08
C PHE A 116 -11.44 -13.13 0.74
N ALA A 117 -12.34 -12.55 -0.03
CA ALA A 117 -12.66 -12.97 -1.38
C ALA A 117 -12.60 -11.76 -2.32
N ALA A 118 -12.14 -11.99 -3.55
CA ALA A 118 -12.06 -10.97 -4.58
C ALA A 118 -12.60 -11.52 -5.91
N VAL A 119 -13.18 -10.63 -6.72
CA VAL A 119 -13.66 -10.92 -8.07
C VAL A 119 -13.07 -9.87 -9.02
N PHE A 120 -12.62 -10.33 -10.19
CA PHE A 120 -12.09 -9.47 -11.25
C PHE A 120 -13.02 -9.50 -12.45
N GLU A 121 -13.36 -8.32 -12.97
CA GLU A 121 -14.36 -8.13 -14.03
C GLU A 121 -13.72 -7.77 -15.37
N LYS A 122 -12.41 -7.52 -15.38
CA LYS A 122 -11.65 -7.13 -16.56
C LYS A 122 -10.45 -8.04 -16.77
N LYS A 123 -10.26 -8.48 -18.01
CA LYS A 123 -9.11 -9.32 -18.42
C LYS A 123 -7.79 -8.55 -18.35
N GLY A 124 -6.70 -9.31 -18.38
CA GLY A 124 -5.34 -8.82 -18.42
C GLY A 124 -4.83 -8.41 -17.04
N LYS A 125 -3.85 -7.52 -17.04
CA LYS A 125 -3.17 -7.06 -15.82
C LYS A 125 -4.08 -6.12 -15.02
N GLN A 126 -4.46 -6.57 -13.82
CA GLN A 126 -5.29 -5.84 -12.86
C GLN A 126 -4.57 -5.68 -11.52
N MET A 127 -5.09 -4.80 -10.65
CA MET A 127 -4.60 -4.64 -9.29
C MET A 127 -5.63 -5.14 -8.28
N LEU A 128 -5.17 -5.96 -7.32
CA LEU A 128 -5.80 -6.14 -6.03
C LEU A 128 -5.24 -5.07 -5.09
N ASN A 129 -6.09 -4.18 -4.58
CA ASN A 129 -5.70 -3.22 -3.55
C ASN A 129 -6.41 -3.58 -2.25
N ILE A 130 -5.67 -3.58 -1.16
CA ILE A 130 -6.16 -3.84 0.19
C ILE A 130 -5.71 -2.67 1.06
N ALA A 131 -6.63 -2.14 1.86
CA ALA A 131 -6.32 -1.18 2.92
C ALA A 131 -6.85 -1.72 4.24
N ILE A 132 -6.04 -1.63 5.29
CA ILE A 132 -6.39 -2.02 6.65
C ILE A 132 -6.31 -0.77 7.50
N ARG A 133 -7.43 -0.38 8.12
CA ARG A 133 -7.47 0.65 9.15
C ARG A 133 -7.50 -0.02 10.51
N ASP A 134 -6.49 0.30 11.30
CA ASP A 134 -6.35 -0.12 12.67
C ASP A 134 -6.92 0.95 13.59
N ASN A 135 -8.05 0.65 14.23
CA ASN A 135 -8.75 1.57 15.12
C ASN A 135 -8.43 1.18 16.57
N MET A 136 -7.83 2.10 17.32
CA MET A 136 -7.40 1.89 18.70
C MET A 136 -8.04 2.94 19.61
N PHE A 137 -8.87 2.49 20.54
CA PHE A 137 -9.37 3.32 21.62
C PHE A 137 -8.35 3.31 22.75
N LEU A 138 -7.87 4.49 23.14
CA LEU A 138 -6.88 4.63 24.19
C LEU A 138 -7.54 4.60 25.57
N LYS A 139 -6.80 4.11 26.56
CA LYS A 139 -7.18 4.21 27.97
C LYS A 139 -7.23 5.67 28.38
N HIS A 140 -8.09 5.92 29.34
CA HIS A 140 -8.25 7.23 29.92
C HIS A 140 -7.00 7.61 30.74
N ASP A 141 -6.39 8.76 30.44
CA ASP A 141 -5.15 9.26 31.07
C ASP A 141 -5.41 10.25 32.21
N GLY A 142 -6.66 10.36 32.68
CA GLY A 142 -7.07 11.21 33.80
C GLY A 142 -7.20 12.70 33.49
N GLU A 143 -6.85 13.15 32.28
CA GLU A 143 -7.05 14.55 31.83
C GLU A 143 -8.38 14.77 31.08
N LEU A 144 -8.97 13.72 30.51
CA LEU A 144 -10.28 13.77 29.83
C LEU A 144 -11.45 13.61 30.85
N SER A 145 -12.68 13.85 30.43
CA SER A 145 -13.86 13.43 31.22
C SER A 145 -14.09 11.92 31.10
N GLU A 146 -14.76 11.27 32.07
CA GLU A 146 -15.04 9.81 32.03
C GLU A 146 -15.81 9.37 30.76
N ASP A 147 -16.49 10.30 30.10
CA ASP A 147 -17.27 10.09 28.87
C ASP A 147 -16.45 10.28 27.57
N GLU A 148 -15.22 10.78 27.66
CA GLU A 148 -14.39 11.09 26.48
C GLU A 148 -13.43 9.96 26.12
N MET A 149 -13.67 9.33 24.96
CA MET A 149 -12.78 8.33 24.39
C MET A 149 -11.87 8.91 23.30
N LYS A 150 -10.57 8.64 23.39
CA LYS A 150 -9.59 9.03 22.38
C LYS A 150 -9.38 7.90 21.37
N LEU A 151 -9.78 8.13 20.13
CA LEU A 151 -9.56 7.22 19.01
C LEU A 151 -8.28 7.58 18.25
N ARG A 152 -7.41 6.59 18.04
CA ARG A 152 -6.27 6.68 17.12
C ARG A 152 -6.46 5.70 15.98
N THR A 153 -6.17 6.15 14.76
CA THR A 153 -6.24 5.31 13.56
C THR A 153 -4.88 5.21 12.88
N ALA A 154 -4.53 4.02 12.39
CA ALA A 154 -3.38 3.82 11.52
C ALA A 154 -3.77 3.02 10.28
N ASP A 155 -3.40 3.50 9.10
CA ASP A 155 -3.71 2.86 7.83
C ASP A 155 -2.50 2.09 7.30
N CYS A 156 -2.71 0.84 6.88
CA CYS A 156 -1.75 0.03 6.14
C CYS A 156 -2.32 -0.26 4.75
N LEU A 157 -1.50 -0.03 3.72
CA LEU A 157 -1.91 -0.14 2.32
C LEU A 157 -1.08 -1.24 1.66
N PHE A 158 -1.74 -2.08 0.87
CA PHE A 158 -1.13 -3.17 0.13
C PHE A 158 -1.70 -3.23 -1.29
N SER A 159 -0.85 -3.51 -2.25
CA SER A 159 -1.25 -3.73 -3.63
C SER A 159 -0.53 -4.93 -4.23
N LYS A 160 -1.27 -5.78 -4.93
CA LYS A 160 -0.74 -6.89 -5.70
C LYS A 160 -1.24 -6.82 -7.14
N GLU A 161 -0.33 -7.05 -8.07
CA GLU A 161 -0.67 -7.25 -9.46
C GLU A 161 -1.19 -8.67 -9.68
N VAL A 162 -2.29 -8.80 -10.42
CA VAL A 162 -2.95 -10.07 -10.72
C VAL A 162 -3.25 -10.13 -12.21
N TYR A 163 -2.94 -11.25 -12.84
CA TYR A 163 -3.24 -11.51 -14.24
C TYR A 163 -4.59 -12.23 -14.38
N VAL A 164 -5.53 -11.62 -15.08
CA VAL A 164 -6.90 -12.13 -15.23
C VAL A 164 -7.08 -12.75 -16.61
N ILE A 165 -7.36 -14.05 -16.64
CA ILE A 165 -7.62 -14.85 -17.84
C ILE A 165 -9.10 -15.20 -17.98
N GLU A 166 -9.48 -15.77 -19.13
CA GLU A 166 -10.81 -16.36 -19.35
C GLU A 166 -11.08 -17.55 -18.41
#